data_AF-A0A3D2IDJ3-F1
#
_entry.id   AF-A0A3D2IDJ3-F1
#
_cell.length_a   1.000
_cell.length_b   1.000
_cell.length_c   1.000
_cell.angle_alpha   90.00
_cell.angle_beta   90.00
_cell.angle_gamma   90.00
#
_symmetry.space_group_name_H-M   'P 1'
#
loop_
_entity.id
_entity.type
_entity.pdbx_description
1 polymer ?
#
loop_
_entity_poly.entity_id
_entity_poly.type
_entity_poly.pdbx_seq_one_letter_code
_entity_poly.pdbx_strand_id
1 'polypeptide(L)'
;IYAGEDLPEDVEDEIENLDDETESKEEPTPVETPTEDVEADNGYGTEEWAELFVKSFLELAKLHKTKDSMTSYYKTNTKDLATLRDNFPNMKAELDGELKTIVSNLEEK
;
A
#
# COMPACT_ATOMS: atom_id res chain seq x y z
N ILE A 1 -15.90 -21.59 -48.28
CA ILE A 1 -15.93 -20.66 -47.12
C ILE A 1 -16.10 -21.49 -45.86
N TYR A 2 -15.47 -21.04 -44.77
CA TYR A 2 -15.41 -21.58 -43.39
C TYR A 2 -14.39 -22.71 -43.13
N ALA A 3 -13.33 -22.60 -42.29
CA ALA A 3 -12.97 -21.85 -41.06
C ALA A 3 -13.23 -22.62 -39.74
N GLY A 4 -12.31 -22.41 -38.77
CA GLY A 4 -12.44 -22.73 -37.34
C GLY A 4 -11.87 -24.10 -36.97
N GLU A 5 -10.78 -24.24 -36.20
CA GLU A 5 -10.61 -23.95 -34.77
C GLU A 5 -11.59 -24.68 -33.83
N ASP A 6 -10.95 -25.47 -32.95
CA ASP A 6 -11.26 -25.84 -31.57
C ASP A 6 -12.52 -26.63 -31.22
N LEU A 7 -12.30 -27.68 -30.41
CA LEU A 7 -13.02 -28.01 -29.16
C LEU A 7 -12.39 -29.29 -28.58
N PRO A 8 -12.13 -29.33 -27.27
CA PRO A 8 -12.64 -30.48 -26.52
C PRO A 8 -13.59 -30.02 -25.39
N GLU A 9 -14.87 -30.24 -25.67
CA GLU A 9 -15.92 -30.72 -24.75
C GLU A 9 -15.41 -31.93 -23.92
N ASP A 10 -15.81 -32.23 -22.69
CA ASP A 10 -16.79 -31.71 -21.74
C ASP A 10 -16.66 -32.58 -20.47
N VAL A 11 -17.16 -32.10 -19.33
CA VAL A 11 -17.58 -32.84 -18.11
C VAL A 11 -16.51 -33.53 -17.23
N GLU A 12 -16.45 -33.13 -15.96
CA GLU A 12 -16.44 -34.08 -14.84
C GLU A 12 -16.98 -33.38 -13.57
N ASP A 13 -18.29 -33.51 -13.36
CA ASP A 13 -18.97 -33.38 -12.06
C ASP A 13 -18.99 -34.76 -11.39
N GLU A 14 -18.53 -34.91 -10.15
CA GLU A 14 -19.28 -35.65 -9.11
C GLU A 14 -18.72 -35.36 -7.70
N ILE A 15 -19.66 -35.13 -6.78
CA ILE A 15 -19.51 -34.58 -5.42
C ILE A 15 -19.99 -35.66 -4.46
N GLU A 16 -19.27 -35.98 -3.37
CA GLU A 16 -19.90 -36.55 -2.17
C GLU A 16 -19.29 -35.97 -0.88
N ASN A 17 -20.20 -35.39 -0.08
CA ASN A 17 -20.03 -34.77 1.23
C ASN A 17 -20.24 -35.79 2.36
N LEU A 18 -19.69 -35.53 3.57
CA LEU A 18 -20.43 -35.68 4.85
C LEU A 18 -19.63 -35.15 6.08
N ASP A 19 -20.23 -34.12 6.69
CA ASP A 19 -20.13 -33.38 7.97
C ASP A 19 -19.38 -33.95 9.20
N ASP A 20 -18.70 -33.10 9.99
CA ASP A 20 -19.29 -32.31 11.12
C ASP A 20 -18.20 -31.74 12.09
N GLU A 21 -18.32 -30.43 12.38
CA GLU A 21 -17.83 -29.61 13.51
C GLU A 21 -16.41 -29.80 14.15
N THR A 22 -15.56 -28.77 14.09
CA THR A 22 -15.31 -27.85 15.23
C THR A 22 -14.25 -26.77 14.94
N GLU A 23 -14.64 -25.55 15.32
CA GLU A 23 -13.98 -24.24 15.30
C GLU A 23 -12.54 -24.18 15.86
N SER A 24 -11.60 -23.60 15.10
CA SER A 24 -10.47 -22.83 15.66
C SER A 24 -9.73 -21.97 14.63
N LYS A 25 -10.07 -20.67 14.68
CA LYS A 25 -9.18 -19.51 14.55
C LYS A 25 -8.51 -19.27 13.19
N GLU A 26 -9.22 -18.54 12.33
CA GLU A 26 -8.57 -17.63 11.37
C GLU A 26 -7.60 -16.71 12.13
N GLU A 27 -6.31 -16.93 11.94
CA GLU A 27 -5.33 -15.88 12.11
C GLU A 27 -5.44 -14.96 10.90
N PRO A 28 -5.67 -13.64 11.06
CA PRO A 28 -5.64 -12.74 9.94
C PRO A 28 -4.21 -12.76 9.37
N THR A 29 -4.09 -13.27 8.15
CA THR A 29 -2.88 -13.11 7.36
C THR A 29 -2.53 -11.62 7.35
N PRO A 30 -1.31 -11.23 7.77
CA PRO A 30 -0.89 -9.85 7.64
C PRO A 30 -0.98 -9.52 6.16
N VAL A 31 -1.79 -8.51 5.83
CA VAL A 31 -1.89 -7.91 4.50
C VAL A 31 -0.47 -7.75 3.99
N GLU A 32 -0.09 -8.58 3.02
CA GLU A 32 1.14 -8.42 2.26
C GLU A 32 1.02 -7.05 1.59
N THR A 33 1.60 -6.03 2.23
CA THR A 33 2.01 -4.83 1.52
C THR A 33 2.84 -5.34 0.35
N PRO A 34 2.50 -5.03 -0.90
CA PRO A 34 3.37 -5.34 -2.01
C PRO A 34 4.67 -4.57 -1.76
N THR A 35 5.68 -5.23 -1.18
CA THR A 35 7.07 -4.86 -1.36
C THR A 35 7.42 -5.32 -2.76
N GLU A 36 6.95 -4.54 -3.73
CA GLU A 36 7.52 -4.55 -5.06
C GLU A 36 8.98 -4.18 -4.86
N ASP A 37 9.87 -5.18 -4.95
CA ASP A 37 11.28 -4.99 -5.27
C ASP A 37 11.32 -4.36 -6.67
N VAL A 38 10.96 -3.07 -6.75
CA VAL A 38 11.25 -2.23 -7.89
C VAL A 38 12.75 -2.11 -7.89
N GLU A 39 13.40 -2.83 -8.81
CA GLU A 39 14.77 -2.55 -9.20
C GLU A 39 14.93 -1.03 -9.22
N ALA A 40 15.81 -0.49 -8.38
CA ALA A 40 16.02 0.94 -8.24
C ALA A 40 16.39 1.52 -9.63
N ASP A 41 15.39 1.98 -10.36
CA ASP A 41 15.56 2.68 -11.62
C ASP A 41 16.10 4.05 -11.28
N ASN A 42 17.43 4.15 -11.05
CA ASN A 42 18.33 5.31 -11.02
C ASN A 42 17.79 6.70 -10.60
N GLY A 43 16.70 6.75 -9.85
CA GLY A 43 15.92 7.94 -9.53
C GLY A 43 15.58 8.04 -8.05
N TYR A 44 15.79 6.99 -7.25
CA TYR A 44 15.62 7.06 -5.81
C TYR A 44 16.61 8.05 -5.18
N GLY A 45 16.10 8.99 -4.39
CA GLY A 45 16.92 10.04 -3.78
C GLY A 45 17.30 11.20 -4.72
N THR A 46 16.72 11.28 -5.93
CA THR A 46 16.80 12.48 -6.78
C THR A 46 15.74 13.52 -6.37
N GLU A 47 15.87 14.74 -6.89
CA GLU A 47 14.90 15.80 -6.65
C GLU A 47 13.50 15.44 -7.20
N GLU A 48 13.43 14.86 -8.40
CA GLU A 48 12.17 14.40 -9.00
C GLU A 48 11.49 13.31 -8.15
N TRP A 49 12.28 12.37 -7.61
CA TRP A 49 11.75 11.38 -6.65
C TRP A 49 11.25 12.05 -5.37
N ALA A 50 11.99 13.01 -4.83
CA ALA A 50 11.60 13.70 -3.61
C ALA A 50 10.29 14.49 -3.79
N GLU A 51 10.13 15.20 -4.91
CA GLU A 51 8.90 15.90 -5.25
C GLU A 51 7.71 14.95 -5.39
N LEU A 52 7.88 13.85 -6.14
CA LEU A 52 6.85 12.83 -6.31
C LEU A 52 6.49 12.14 -5.00
N PHE A 53 7.50 11.82 -4.18
CA PHE A 53 7.31 11.22 -2.88
C PHE A 53 6.52 12.15 -1.96
N VAL A 54 6.92 13.42 -1.82
CA VAL A 54 6.20 14.39 -0.97
C VAL A 54 4.76 14.56 -1.43
N LYS A 55 4.53 14.73 -2.72
CA LYS A 55 3.18 14.92 -3.27
C LYS A 55 2.30 13.69 -3.02
N SER A 56 2.78 12.50 -3.39
CA SER A 56 2.03 11.25 -3.19
C SER A 56 1.81 10.94 -1.71
N PHE A 57 2.80 11.18 -0.86
CA PHE A 57 2.69 11.01 0.58
C PHE A 57 1.58 11.88 1.16
N LEU A 58 1.50 13.17 0.78
CA LEU A 58 0.45 14.07 1.26
C LEU A 58 -0.94 13.72 0.72
N GLU A 59 -1.03 13.27 -0.53
CA GLU A 59 -2.30 12.82 -1.11
C GLU A 59 -2.83 11.58 -0.37
N LEU A 60 -1.97 10.60 -0.10
CA LEU A 60 -2.34 9.40 0.65
C LEU A 60 -2.61 9.72 2.13
N ALA A 61 -1.83 10.62 2.73
CA ALA A 61 -2.03 11.11 4.09
C ALA A 61 -3.46 11.63 4.30
N LYS A 62 -4.02 12.37 3.33
CA LYS A 62 -5.38 12.91 3.37
C LYS A 62 -6.49 11.84 3.35
N LEU A 63 -6.19 10.61 2.92
CA LEU A 63 -7.16 9.51 2.90
C LEU A 63 -7.36 8.87 4.27
N HIS A 64 -6.38 9.02 5.17
CA HIS A 64 -6.49 8.50 6.53
C HIS A 64 -7.47 9.35 7.35
N LYS A 65 -8.43 8.70 8.01
CA LYS A 65 -9.45 9.38 8.84
C LYS A 65 -9.08 9.50 10.31
N THR A 66 -8.15 8.65 10.78
CA THR A 66 -7.77 8.56 12.20
C THR A 66 -6.28 8.77 12.39
N LYS A 67 -5.90 9.34 13.54
CA LYS A 67 -4.49 9.56 13.89
C LYS A 67 -3.67 8.27 13.95
N ASP A 68 -4.27 7.15 14.39
CA ASP A 68 -3.59 5.84 14.41
C ASP A 68 -3.23 5.36 13.00
N SER A 69 -4.17 5.47 12.06
CA SER A 69 -3.96 5.04 10.67
C SER A 69 -2.86 5.87 10.00
N MET A 70 -2.88 7.20 10.23
CA MET A 70 -1.81 8.10 9.78
C MET A 70 -0.45 7.75 10.43
N THR A 71 -0.44 7.43 11.71
CA THR A 71 0.80 7.09 12.43
C THR A 71 1.41 5.81 11.87
N SER A 72 0.60 4.80 11.58
CA SER A 72 1.06 3.58 10.93
C SER A 72 1.60 3.86 9.53
N TYR A 73 0.92 4.69 8.73
CA TYR A 73 1.38 5.11 7.42
C TYR A 73 2.73 5.86 7.47
N TYR A 74 2.92 6.74 8.45
CA TYR A 74 4.21 7.39 8.64
C TYR A 74 5.31 6.38 8.98
N LYS A 75 5.02 5.39 9.84
CA LYS A 75 5.99 4.36 10.23
C LYS A 75 6.41 3.46 9.07
N THR A 76 5.49 3.08 8.18
CA THR A 76 5.82 2.24 7.01
C THR A 76 6.77 2.93 6.05
N ASN A 77 6.71 4.26 5.95
CA ASN A 77 7.53 5.06 5.05
C ASN A 77 8.77 5.67 5.73
N THR A 78 9.16 5.19 6.92
CA THR A 78 10.26 5.79 7.71
C THR A 78 11.58 5.84 6.93
N LYS A 79 11.86 4.82 6.10
CA LYS A 79 13.08 4.78 5.28
C LYS A 79 13.11 5.92 4.26
N ASP A 80 12.02 6.11 3.53
CA ASP A 80 11.91 7.16 2.51
C ASP A 80 11.89 8.55 3.14
N LEU A 81 11.23 8.70 4.29
CA LEU A 81 11.26 9.93 5.08
C LEU A 81 12.67 10.26 5.60
N ALA A 82 13.49 9.24 5.92
CA ALA A 82 14.89 9.45 6.28
C ALA A 82 15.71 9.90 5.06
N THR A 83 15.55 9.24 3.91
CA THR A 83 16.18 9.66 2.65
C THR A 83 15.80 11.10 2.27
N LEU A 84 14.52 11.46 2.42
CA LEU A 84 14.02 12.82 2.18
C LEU A 84 14.63 13.82 3.15
N ARG A 85 14.70 13.49 4.45
CA ARG A 85 15.29 14.36 5.47
C ARG A 85 16.78 14.62 5.20
N ASP A 86 17.51 13.58 4.83
CA ASP A 86 18.97 13.64 4.73
C ASP A 86 19.42 14.35 3.44
N ASN A 87 18.66 14.21 2.33
CA ASN A 87 19.00 14.81 1.03
C ASN A 87 18.21 16.10 0.72
N PHE A 88 16.96 16.22 1.19
CA PHE A 88 16.04 17.31 0.87
C PHE A 88 15.35 17.89 2.12
N PRO A 89 16.11 18.51 3.06
CA PRO A 89 15.59 18.96 4.34
C PRO A 89 14.48 20.02 4.21
N ASN A 90 14.53 20.86 3.17
CA ASN A 90 13.47 21.85 2.90
C ASN A 90 12.14 21.19 2.54
N MET A 91 12.16 20.19 1.66
CA MET A 91 10.97 19.43 1.27
C MET A 91 10.42 18.62 2.45
N LYS A 92 11.30 18.09 3.31
CA LYS A 92 10.89 17.43 4.55
C LYS A 92 10.18 18.40 5.51
N ALA A 93 10.66 19.64 5.63
CA ALA A 93 10.03 20.64 6.49
C ALA A 93 8.64 21.05 5.96
N GLU A 94 8.49 21.18 4.64
CA GLU A 94 7.20 21.44 4.01
C GLU A 94 6.22 20.29 4.23
N LEU A 95 6.67 19.05 4.00
CA LEU A 95 5.91 17.84 4.30
C LEU A 95 5.42 17.82 5.75
N ASP A 96 6.29 18.11 6.71
CA ASP A 96 5.93 18.12 8.13
C ASP A 96 4.90 19.20 8.49
N GLY A 97 4.99 20.38 7.85
CA GLY A 97 4.00 21.45 8.02
C GLY A 97 2.62 21.05 7.51
N GLU A 98 2.56 20.46 6.33
CA GLU A 98 1.32 19.95 5.73
C GLU A 98 0.76 18.78 6.55
N LEU A 99 1.60 17.84 6.97
CA LEU A 99 1.17 16.71 7.81
C LEU A 99 0.61 17.15 9.15
N LYS A 100 1.19 18.17 9.78
CA LYS A 100 0.64 18.74 11.02
C LYS A 100 -0.77 19.27 10.80
N THR A 101 -1.02 19.90 9.67
CA THR A 101 -2.36 20.39 9.28
C THR A 101 -3.32 19.23 9.07
N ILE A 102 -2.89 18.18 8.35
CA ILE A 102 -3.73 16.99 8.12
C ILE A 102 -4.07 16.31 9.45
N VAL A 103 -3.06 15.98 10.28
CA VAL A 103 -3.23 15.32 11.58
C VAL A 103 -4.10 16.13 12.54
N SER A 104 -4.02 17.46 12.49
CA SER A 104 -4.86 18.33 13.33
C SER A 104 -6.35 18.29 12.95
N ASN A 105 -6.66 17.93 11.71
CA ASN A 105 -8.04 17.74 11.23
C ASN A 105 -8.54 16.30 11.39
N LEU A 106 -7.69 15.36 11.81
CA LEU A 106 -8.10 13.98 12.05
C LEU A 106 -8.75 13.81 13.41
N GLU A 107 -9.78 12.97 13.45
CA GLU A 107 -10.43 12.60 14.70
C GLU A 107 -9.43 11.87 15.61
N GLU A 108 -9.42 12.24 16.89
CA GLU A 108 -8.80 11.42 17.93
C GLU A 108 -9.63 10.17 18.08
N LYS A 109 -8.98 9.03 17.87
CA LYS A 109 -9.61 7.72 17.99
C LYS A 109 -9.98 7.43 19.45
#